data_AF-A0A1F5RAT3-F1
#
_entry.id   AF-A0A1F5RAT3-F1
#
_cell.length_a   1.000
_cell.length_b   1.000
_cell.length_c   1.000
_cell.angle_alpha   90.00
_cell.angle_beta   90.00
_cell.angle_gamma   90.00
#
_symmetry.space_group_name_H-M   'P 1'
#
loop_
_entity.id
_entity.type
_entity.pdbx_description
1 polymer ?
#
loop_
_entity_poly.entity_id
_entity_poly.type
_entity_poly.pdbx_seq_one_letter_code
_entity_poly.pdbx_strand_id
1 'polypeptide(L)'
;MWASALGVIPLLLRSIGASLGEPVAEDFDFLHRTPFAGTGSLLDGGGSTSFWRPLAHQVYYASFGRLVLAHPALVAALHVARLALAGVLLYRCFRPALPGWAAAFAATFPLIAESTRSLITWPSHFVDLGLILFSALALHEASRGRMASALASLLAALLCKETAVVTAVMLPLMPHPPATGARGRGRWSRRGGSRIWRCAATPGSRCPIISIRSPAGRRRWPRTCCGR
;
A
#
# COMPACT_ATOMS: atom_id res chain seq x y z
N MET A 1 7.60 -11.88 -7.80
CA MET A 1 7.28 -11.74 -6.36
C MET A 1 8.55 -11.52 -5.55
N TRP A 2 9.49 -12.47 -5.51
CA TRP A 2 10.77 -12.29 -4.79
C TRP A 2 11.60 -11.11 -5.29
N ALA A 3 11.60 -10.85 -6.60
CA ALA A 3 12.30 -9.71 -7.19
C ALA A 3 11.92 -8.35 -6.56
N SER A 4 10.66 -8.16 -6.12
CA SER A 4 10.25 -6.92 -5.47
C SER A 4 10.73 -6.81 -4.03
N ALA A 5 10.92 -7.95 -3.34
CA ALA A 5 11.55 -7.97 -2.02
C ALA A 5 13.05 -7.65 -2.12
N LEU A 6 13.71 -8.11 -3.18
CA LEU A 6 15.12 -7.79 -3.47
C LEU A 6 15.36 -6.29 -3.73
N GLY A 7 14.29 -5.50 -3.93
CA GLY A 7 14.36 -4.04 -4.03
C GLY A 7 14.98 -3.34 -2.80
N VAL A 8 15.02 -4.02 -1.65
CA VAL A 8 15.70 -3.51 -0.45
C VAL A 8 17.23 -3.69 -0.49
N ILE A 9 17.76 -4.53 -1.38
CA ILE A 9 19.21 -4.79 -1.46
C ILE A 9 19.99 -3.53 -1.86
N PRO A 10 19.64 -2.79 -2.94
CA PRO A 10 20.30 -1.54 -3.27
C PRO A 10 20.30 -0.56 -2.10
N LEU A 11 19.19 -0.52 -1.34
CA LEU A 11 19.03 0.33 -0.18
C LEU A 11 20.00 -0.05 0.95
N LEU A 12 20.11 -1.35 1.27
CA LEU A 12 21.05 -1.86 2.27
C LEU A 12 22.51 -1.60 1.87
N LEU A 13 22.86 -1.89 0.61
CA LEU A 13 24.21 -1.66 0.09
C LEU A 13 24.60 -0.18 0.18
N ARG A 14 23.64 0.68 -0.13
CA ARG A 14 23.83 2.12 -0.08
C ARG A 14 23.93 2.63 1.36
N SER A 15 23.32 1.98 2.34
CA SER A 15 23.39 2.33 3.77
C SER A 15 24.59 1.71 4.52
N ILE A 16 25.53 1.05 3.83
CA ILE A 16 26.76 0.56 4.46
C ILE A 16 27.55 1.73 5.07
N GLY A 17 27.94 1.59 6.33
CA GLY A 17 28.67 2.63 7.08
C GLY A 17 27.78 3.63 7.82
N ALA A 18 26.45 3.56 7.68
CA ALA A 18 25.52 4.35 8.48
C ALA A 18 25.18 3.65 9.80
N SER A 19 24.90 4.42 10.84
CA SER A 19 24.30 3.93 12.09
C SER A 19 22.86 3.49 11.86
N LEU A 20 22.64 2.18 11.66
CA LEU A 20 21.32 1.63 11.34
C LEU A 20 20.47 1.45 12.59
N GLY A 21 19.34 2.16 12.66
CA GLY A 21 18.35 2.04 13.72
C GLY A 21 18.76 2.71 15.03
N GLU A 22 19.85 3.47 15.03
CA GLU A 22 20.31 4.22 16.20
C GLU A 22 19.35 5.41 16.44
N PRO A 23 18.92 5.63 17.70
CA PRO A 23 18.00 6.71 17.99
C PRO A 23 18.67 8.08 17.81
N VAL A 24 18.02 9.00 17.08
CA VAL A 24 18.52 10.36 16.87
C VAL A 24 17.41 11.42 16.99
N ALA A 25 17.81 12.65 17.32
CA ALA A 25 16.95 13.83 17.51
C ALA A 25 15.63 13.54 18.27
N GLU A 26 14.47 13.58 17.61
CA GLU A 26 13.15 13.43 18.24
C GLU A 26 12.91 12.07 18.91
N ASP A 27 13.71 11.04 18.59
CA ASP A 27 13.63 9.74 19.25
C ASP A 27 13.88 9.83 20.75
N PHE A 28 14.77 10.74 21.18
CA PHE A 28 15.09 10.90 22.60
C PHE A 28 13.90 11.41 23.40
N ASP A 29 13.06 12.27 22.82
CA ASP A 29 11.85 12.77 23.48
C ASP A 29 10.83 11.64 23.68
N PHE A 30 10.63 10.81 22.66
CA PHE A 30 9.72 9.66 22.72
C PHE A 30 10.24 8.54 23.64
N LEU A 31 11.54 8.25 23.59
CA LEU A 31 12.21 7.25 24.43
C LEU A 31 12.33 7.71 25.89
N HIS A 32 12.44 9.00 26.15
CA HIS A 32 12.40 9.54 27.51
C HIS A 32 10.97 9.46 28.07
N ARG A 33 9.94 9.79 27.27
CA ARG A 33 8.55 9.76 27.75
C ARG A 33 8.06 8.35 28.07
N THR A 34 8.41 7.35 27.25
CA THR A 34 7.82 6.01 27.34
C THR A 34 8.06 5.29 28.69
N PRO A 35 9.27 5.27 29.27
CA PRO A 35 9.53 4.63 30.56
C PRO A 35 8.93 5.40 31.75
N PHE A 36 8.84 6.74 31.67
CA PHE A 36 8.44 7.57 32.80
C PHE A 36 6.96 7.93 32.83
N ALA A 37 6.30 8.02 31.67
CA ALA A 37 4.88 8.37 31.55
C ALA A 37 4.00 7.22 31.04
N GLY A 38 4.59 6.08 30.66
CA GLY A 38 3.88 4.96 30.02
C GLY A 38 3.28 5.35 28.65
N THR A 39 2.25 4.62 28.20
CA THR A 39 1.51 4.95 26.96
C THR A 39 0.58 6.16 27.12
N GLY A 40 0.42 6.71 28.33
CA GLY A 40 -0.48 7.82 28.62
C GLY A 40 -1.87 7.63 28.01
N SER A 41 -2.42 8.72 27.47
CA SER A 41 -3.62 8.71 26.62
C SER A 41 -3.20 8.73 25.15
N LEU A 42 -3.79 7.86 24.31
CA LEU A 42 -3.53 7.87 22.86
C LEU A 42 -3.93 9.20 22.17
N LEU A 43 -4.64 10.08 22.89
CA LEU A 43 -5.04 11.39 22.39
C LEU A 43 -3.99 12.50 22.66
N ASP A 44 -2.94 12.22 23.44
CA ASP A 44 -1.97 13.23 23.86
C ASP A 44 -0.83 13.50 22.85
N GLY A 45 -0.73 12.69 21.79
CA GLY A 45 0.26 12.85 20.72
C GLY A 45 1.67 12.33 21.04
N GLY A 46 1.87 11.71 22.21
CA GLY A 46 3.12 11.06 22.59
C GLY A 46 4.26 12.01 22.93
N GLY A 47 3.99 13.28 23.22
CA GLY A 47 5.01 14.30 23.54
C GLY A 47 5.40 15.20 22.38
N SER A 48 4.94 14.89 21.18
CA SER A 48 5.02 15.81 20.06
C SER A 48 3.89 16.85 20.15
N THR A 49 4.25 18.13 20.23
CA THR A 49 3.28 19.25 20.14
C THR A 49 2.93 19.61 18.70
N SER A 50 3.75 19.18 17.74
CA SER A 50 3.60 19.54 16.32
C SER A 50 2.71 18.57 15.55
N PHE A 51 2.69 17.30 15.93
CA PHE A 51 1.97 16.25 15.18
C PHE A 51 1.33 15.21 16.10
N TRP A 52 0.05 14.93 15.87
CA TRP A 52 -0.69 13.85 16.53
C TRP A 52 -0.62 12.56 15.70
N ARG A 53 0.28 11.64 16.09
CA ARG A 53 0.55 10.36 15.39
C ARG A 53 0.65 9.21 16.39
N PRO A 54 -0.48 8.76 16.97
CA PRO A 54 -0.47 7.87 18.13
C PRO A 54 0.14 6.50 17.83
N LEU A 55 -0.07 5.97 16.62
CA LEU A 55 0.44 4.64 16.30
C LEU A 55 1.97 4.64 16.13
N ALA A 56 2.52 5.71 15.57
CA ALA A 56 3.94 5.82 15.30
C ALA A 56 4.75 6.37 16.49
N HIS A 57 4.18 7.27 17.29
CA HIS A 57 4.92 7.89 18.40
C HIS A 57 4.65 7.21 19.75
N GLN A 58 3.46 6.66 19.98
CA GLN A 58 3.12 6.06 21.27
C GLN A 58 3.16 4.54 21.21
N VAL A 59 2.38 3.92 20.31
CA VAL A 59 2.28 2.45 20.24
C VAL A 59 3.62 1.82 19.86
N TYR A 60 4.30 2.40 18.86
CA TYR A 60 5.60 1.93 18.42
C TYR A 60 6.66 2.05 19.53
N TYR A 61 6.85 3.21 20.15
CA TYR A 61 7.86 3.39 21.20
C TYR A 61 7.52 2.65 22.49
N ALA A 62 6.24 2.51 22.85
CA ALA A 62 5.82 1.64 23.95
C ALA A 62 6.18 0.18 23.72
N SER A 63 6.06 -0.30 22.48
CA SER A 63 6.32 -1.70 22.13
C SER A 63 7.81 -1.98 21.88
N PHE A 64 8.49 -1.07 21.19
CA PHE A 64 9.85 -1.26 20.68
C PHE A 64 10.90 -0.39 21.36
N GLY A 65 10.54 0.55 22.25
CA GLY A 65 11.50 1.51 22.82
C GLY A 65 12.67 0.86 23.55
N ARG A 66 12.42 -0.22 24.32
CA ARG A 66 13.50 -1.01 24.94
C ARG A 66 14.40 -1.68 23.89
N LEU A 67 13.81 -2.15 22.79
CA LEU A 67 14.55 -2.78 21.69
C LEU A 67 15.39 -1.75 20.92
N VAL A 68 14.87 -0.54 20.72
CA VAL A 68 15.60 0.57 20.09
C VAL A 68 16.88 0.89 20.86
N LEU A 69 16.81 0.92 22.20
CA LEU A 69 17.97 1.18 23.04
C LEU A 69 18.94 -0.01 23.11
N ALA A 70 18.42 -1.23 23.25
CA ALA A 70 19.27 -2.42 23.47
C ALA A 70 19.86 -3.00 22.18
N HIS A 71 19.12 -2.96 21.07
CA HIS A 71 19.49 -3.64 19.82
C HIS A 71 19.03 -2.82 18.59
N PRO A 72 19.62 -1.65 18.30
CA PRO A 72 19.22 -0.79 17.19
C PRO A 72 19.28 -1.50 15.83
N ALA A 73 20.26 -2.39 15.63
CA ALA A 73 20.37 -3.20 14.42
C ALA A 73 19.17 -4.13 14.19
N LEU A 74 18.55 -4.67 15.25
CA LEU A 74 17.33 -5.47 15.12
C LEU A 74 16.13 -4.62 14.71
N VAL A 75 16.05 -3.37 15.19
CA VAL A 75 15.01 -2.42 14.75
C VAL A 75 15.16 -2.11 13.27
N ALA A 76 16.38 -1.83 12.81
CA ALA A 76 16.67 -1.65 11.39
C ALA A 76 16.29 -2.87 10.56
N ALA A 77 16.62 -4.09 11.01
CA ALA A 77 16.22 -5.33 10.35
C ALA A 77 14.70 -5.49 10.26
N LEU A 78 13.96 -5.13 11.32
CA LEU A 78 12.50 -5.13 11.31
C LEU A 78 11.94 -4.08 10.33
N HIS A 79 12.58 -2.92 10.20
CA HIS A 79 12.20 -1.88 9.25
C HIS A 79 12.37 -2.38 7.81
N VAL A 80 13.51 -3.01 7.51
CA VAL A 80 13.80 -3.64 6.22
C VAL A 80 12.78 -4.73 5.90
N ALA A 81 12.44 -5.59 6.87
CA ALA A 81 11.48 -6.66 6.68
C ALA A 81 10.08 -6.12 6.35
N ARG A 82 9.62 -5.08 7.06
CA ARG A 82 8.34 -4.40 6.80
C ARG A 82 8.34 -3.72 5.43
N LEU A 83 9.45 -3.10 5.06
CA LEU A 83 9.62 -2.44 3.76
C LEU A 83 9.57 -3.46 2.61
N ALA A 84 10.27 -4.59 2.75
CA ALA A 84 10.22 -5.70 1.80
C ALA A 84 8.79 -6.28 1.69
N LEU A 85 8.09 -6.45 2.81
CA LEU A 85 6.70 -6.90 2.83
C LEU A 85 5.78 -5.92 2.07
N ALA A 86 5.94 -4.62 2.28
CA ALA A 86 5.19 -3.61 1.53
C ALA A 86 5.42 -3.73 0.02
N GLY A 87 6.67 -3.90 -0.41
CA GLY A 87 7.03 -4.16 -1.81
C GLY A 87 6.35 -5.41 -2.39
N VAL A 88 6.32 -6.50 -1.62
CA VAL A 88 5.63 -7.74 -2.02
C VAL A 88 4.12 -7.54 -2.15
N LEU A 89 3.50 -6.81 -1.22
CA LEU A 89 2.07 -6.50 -1.26
C LEU A 89 1.72 -5.64 -2.46
N LEU A 90 2.49 -4.58 -2.72
CA LEU A 90 2.34 -3.72 -3.90
C LEU A 90 2.49 -4.51 -5.20
N TYR A 91 3.48 -5.40 -5.29
CA TYR A 91 3.64 -6.28 -6.44
C TYR A 91 2.40 -7.13 -6.67
N ARG A 92 1.83 -7.71 -5.61
CA ARG A 92 0.60 -8.50 -5.68
C ARG A 92 -0.61 -7.67 -6.10
N CYS A 93 -0.69 -6.40 -5.72
CA CYS A 93 -1.73 -5.47 -6.15
C CYS A 93 -1.64 -5.12 -7.63
N PHE A 94 -0.42 -4.88 -8.14
CA PHE A 94 -0.21 -4.50 -9.53
C PHE A 94 -0.21 -5.67 -10.50
N ARG A 95 0.12 -6.88 -10.04
CA ARG A 95 0.28 -8.05 -10.91
C ARG A 95 -0.95 -8.37 -11.79
N PRO A 96 -2.20 -8.23 -11.33
CA PRO A 96 -3.37 -8.47 -12.18
C PRO A 96 -3.51 -7.49 -13.37
N ALA A 97 -2.92 -6.29 -13.27
CA ALA A 97 -3.09 -5.22 -14.26
C ALA A 97 -1.86 -4.99 -15.15
N LEU A 98 -0.67 -5.35 -14.69
CA LEU A 98 0.60 -5.08 -15.38
C LEU A 98 1.38 -6.36 -15.66
N PRO A 99 2.22 -6.40 -16.72
CA PRO A 99 3.16 -7.50 -16.93
C PRO A 99 4.14 -7.59 -15.75
N GLY A 100 4.68 -8.79 -15.51
CA GLY A 100 5.43 -9.10 -14.29
C GLY A 100 6.61 -8.18 -14.00
N TRP A 101 7.35 -7.76 -15.03
CA TRP A 101 8.47 -6.83 -14.91
C TRP A 101 7.99 -5.42 -14.54
N ALA A 102 6.96 -4.89 -15.20
CA ALA A 102 6.41 -3.57 -14.92
C ALA A 102 5.80 -3.49 -13.52
N ALA A 103 5.11 -4.55 -13.09
CA ALA A 103 4.63 -4.68 -11.71
C ALA A 103 5.78 -4.70 -10.70
N ALA A 104 6.89 -5.36 -11.03
CA ALA A 104 8.08 -5.38 -10.17
C ALA A 104 8.72 -3.98 -10.08
N PHE A 105 8.90 -3.27 -11.19
CA PHE A 105 9.40 -1.90 -11.20
C PHE A 105 8.49 -0.95 -10.42
N ALA A 106 7.18 -0.98 -10.68
CA ALA A 106 6.21 -0.13 -9.98
C ALA A 106 6.18 -0.39 -8.46
N ALA A 107 6.27 -1.65 -8.04
CA ALA A 107 6.33 -2.01 -6.62
C ALA A 107 7.66 -1.65 -5.96
N THR A 108 8.74 -1.61 -6.74
CA THR A 108 10.10 -1.35 -6.23
C THR A 108 10.46 0.13 -6.24
N PHE A 109 9.78 0.95 -7.04
CA PHE A 109 10.03 2.38 -7.15
C PHE A 109 10.04 3.12 -5.78
N PRO A 110 9.05 2.90 -4.88
CA PRO A 110 9.10 3.53 -3.55
C PRO A 110 10.26 3.03 -2.67
N LEU A 111 10.76 1.82 -2.92
CA LEU A 111 11.84 1.19 -2.14
C LEU A 111 13.22 1.77 -2.49
N ILE A 112 13.40 2.26 -3.73
CA ILE A 112 14.69 2.73 -4.25
C ILE A 112 14.83 4.26 -4.15
N ALA A 113 13.76 5.00 -3.83
CA ALA A 113 13.87 6.44 -3.62
C ALA A 113 14.95 6.75 -2.55
N GLU A 114 15.84 7.71 -2.82
CA GLU A 114 16.99 7.98 -1.93
C GLU A 114 16.55 8.29 -0.48
N SER A 115 15.43 8.99 -0.33
CA SER A 115 14.82 9.30 0.96
C SER A 115 14.42 8.05 1.77
N THR A 116 14.26 6.90 1.12
CA THR A 116 13.90 5.64 1.78
C THR A 116 15.02 5.12 2.68
N ARG A 117 16.27 5.60 2.53
CA ARG A 117 17.35 5.23 3.46
C ARG A 117 17.05 5.68 4.88
N SER A 118 16.45 6.86 5.03
CA SER A 118 16.16 7.40 6.35
C SER A 118 15.19 6.49 7.12
N LEU A 119 14.35 5.71 6.42
CA LEU A 119 13.43 4.74 7.02
C LEU A 119 14.12 3.61 7.77
N ILE A 120 15.36 3.26 7.40
CA ILE A 120 16.11 2.17 8.04
C ILE A 120 17.11 2.72 9.04
N THR A 121 17.67 3.91 8.78
CA THR A 121 18.65 4.51 9.68
C THR A 121 18.02 5.02 10.96
N TRP A 122 16.77 5.49 10.91
CA TRP A 122 16.14 6.23 12.00
C TRP A 122 14.86 5.54 12.53
N PRO A 123 14.77 5.23 13.83
CA PRO A 123 13.55 4.70 14.45
C PRO A 123 12.26 5.53 14.22
N SER A 124 12.26 6.86 14.40
CA SER A 124 11.03 7.67 14.21
C SER A 124 10.48 7.68 12.79
N HIS A 125 11.30 7.36 11.79
CA HIS A 125 10.81 7.17 10.43
C HIS A 125 9.90 5.94 10.27
N PHE A 126 9.60 5.21 11.35
CA PHE A 126 8.46 4.30 11.40
C PHE A 126 7.14 5.00 10.99
N VAL A 127 6.99 6.31 11.16
CA VAL A 127 5.85 7.09 10.65
C VAL A 127 5.62 6.84 9.15
N ASP A 128 6.68 6.97 8.35
CA ASP A 128 6.61 6.82 6.89
C ASP A 128 6.61 5.35 6.46
N LEU A 129 7.35 4.50 7.17
CA LEU A 129 7.35 3.06 6.91
C LEU A 129 5.97 2.44 7.21
N GLY A 130 5.35 2.83 8.32
CA GLY A 130 4.01 2.44 8.73
C GLY A 130 2.97 2.89 7.73
N LEU A 131 3.03 4.15 7.29
CA LEU A 131 2.24 4.67 6.17
C LEU A 131 2.34 3.75 4.94
N ILE A 132 3.55 3.48 4.45
CA ILE A 132 3.77 2.67 3.25
C ILE A 132 3.21 1.24 3.42
N LEU A 133 3.51 0.59 4.54
CA LEU A 133 3.07 -0.79 4.81
C LEU A 133 1.56 -0.88 4.93
N PHE A 134 0.94 -0.02 5.75
CA PHE A 134 -0.51 -0.06 5.96
C PHE A 134 -1.29 0.40 4.72
N SER A 135 -0.76 1.33 3.93
CA SER A 135 -1.30 1.67 2.62
C SER A 135 -1.24 0.49 1.65
N ALA A 136 -0.11 -0.22 1.59
CA ALA A 136 0.03 -1.42 0.76
C ALA A 136 -0.95 -2.53 1.20
N LEU A 137 -1.13 -2.74 2.50
CA LEU A 137 -2.12 -3.65 3.06
C LEU A 137 -3.55 -3.24 2.71
N ALA A 138 -3.89 -1.95 2.85
CA ALA A 138 -5.22 -1.44 2.51
C ALA A 138 -5.56 -1.70 1.04
N LEU A 139 -4.64 -1.39 0.13
CA LEU A 139 -4.80 -1.66 -1.31
C LEU A 139 -4.89 -3.16 -1.59
N HIS A 140 -4.07 -3.98 -0.90
CA HIS A 140 -4.09 -5.42 -1.06
C HIS A 140 -5.43 -6.03 -0.65
N GLU A 141 -5.91 -5.71 0.55
CA GLU A 141 -7.18 -6.23 1.07
C GLU A 141 -8.37 -5.72 0.24
N ALA A 142 -8.34 -4.47 -0.22
CA ALA A 142 -9.34 -3.93 -1.13
C ALA A 142 -9.36 -4.68 -2.47
N SER A 143 -8.19 -4.99 -3.05
CA SER A 143 -8.09 -5.79 -4.29
C SER A 143 -8.64 -7.22 -4.12
N ARG A 144 -8.70 -7.72 -2.88
CA ARG A 144 -9.28 -9.03 -2.52
C ARG A 144 -10.75 -8.95 -2.10
N GLY A 145 -11.37 -7.77 -2.15
CA GLY A 145 -12.76 -7.55 -1.75
C GLY A 145 -13.00 -7.53 -0.24
N ARG A 146 -11.94 -7.46 0.58
CA ARG A 146 -12.03 -7.46 2.04
C ARG A 146 -12.04 -6.03 2.58
N MET A 147 -13.20 -5.37 2.48
CA MET A 147 -13.30 -3.93 2.78
C MET A 147 -13.05 -3.57 4.25
N ALA A 148 -13.47 -4.42 5.20
CA ALA A 148 -13.27 -4.14 6.62
C ALA A 148 -11.78 -4.10 7.01
N SER A 149 -10.99 -5.09 6.58
CA SER A 149 -9.54 -5.11 6.78
C SER A 149 -8.83 -4.00 5.99
N ALA A 150 -9.33 -3.66 4.81
CA ALA A 150 -8.81 -2.52 4.03
C ALA A 150 -9.00 -1.19 4.76
N LEU A 151 -10.19 -0.93 5.31
CA LEU A 151 -10.49 0.28 6.08
C LEU A 151 -9.74 0.31 7.42
N ALA A 152 -9.61 -0.82 8.11
CA ALA A 152 -8.79 -0.91 9.32
C ALA A 152 -7.31 -0.60 9.01
N SER A 153 -6.79 -1.12 7.89
CA SER A 153 -5.43 -0.82 7.44
C SER A 153 -5.28 0.65 7.04
N LEU A 154 -6.26 1.23 6.35
CA LEU A 154 -6.26 2.67 6.03
C LEU A 154 -6.26 3.53 7.30
N LEU A 155 -7.07 3.17 8.30
CA LEU A 155 -7.10 3.87 9.57
C LEU A 155 -5.73 3.79 10.26
N ALA A 156 -5.11 2.61 10.29
CA ALA A 156 -3.75 2.46 10.81
C ALA A 156 -2.74 3.33 10.05
N ALA A 157 -2.86 3.44 8.72
CA ALA A 157 -2.03 4.33 7.90
C ALA A 157 -2.26 5.82 8.25
N LEU A 158 -3.51 6.25 8.44
CA LEU A 158 -3.87 7.62 8.84
C LEU A 158 -3.36 7.98 10.23
N LEU A 159 -3.38 7.02 11.17
CA LEU A 159 -2.82 7.18 12.51
C LEU A 159 -1.29 7.20 12.53
N CYS A 160 -0.64 6.72 11.45
CA CYS A 160 0.78 6.94 11.22
C CYS A 160 1.02 8.32 10.60
N LYS A 161 0.34 8.65 9.50
CA LYS A 161 0.53 9.90 8.76
C LYS A 161 -0.71 10.31 7.96
N GLU A 162 -1.02 11.59 8.01
CA GLU A 162 -2.13 12.23 7.32
C GLU A 162 -2.07 12.10 5.79
N THR A 163 -0.88 11.94 5.22
CA THR A 163 -0.70 11.70 3.78
C THR A 163 -1.31 10.37 3.31
N ALA A 164 -1.72 9.48 4.22
CA ALA A 164 -2.53 8.29 3.91
C ALA A 164 -3.88 8.62 3.26
N VAL A 165 -4.34 9.87 3.30
CA VAL A 165 -5.53 10.34 2.54
C VAL A 165 -5.39 10.03 1.05
N VAL A 166 -4.17 10.03 0.48
CA VAL A 166 -3.93 9.61 -0.91
C VAL A 166 -4.38 8.16 -1.13
N THR A 167 -4.12 7.27 -0.17
CA THR A 167 -4.56 5.87 -0.23
C THR A 167 -6.09 5.77 -0.15
N ALA A 168 -6.72 6.60 0.68
CA ALA A 168 -8.18 6.67 0.76
C ALA A 168 -8.82 7.04 -0.60
N VAL A 169 -8.20 7.96 -1.34
CA VAL A 169 -8.62 8.35 -2.70
C VAL A 169 -8.40 7.22 -3.72
N MET A 170 -7.37 6.40 -3.54
CA MET A 170 -7.09 5.26 -4.42
C MET A 170 -8.01 4.05 -4.21
N LEU A 171 -8.54 3.85 -3.00
CA LEU A 171 -9.37 2.67 -2.66
C LEU A 171 -10.58 2.47 -3.59
N PRO A 172 -11.40 3.49 -3.93
CA PRO A 172 -12.51 3.35 -4.87
C PRO A 172 -12.11 2.93 -6.29
N LEU A 173 -10.84 3.12 -6.66
CA LEU A 173 -10.31 2.75 -7.98
C LEU A 173 -9.88 1.28 -8.04
N MET A 174 -9.77 0.60 -6.89
CA MET A 174 -9.35 -0.79 -6.86
C MET A 174 -10.42 -1.72 -7.47
N PRO A 175 -10.02 -2.71 -8.27
CA PRO A 175 -10.95 -3.67 -8.84
C PRO A 175 -11.57 -4.49 -7.71
N HIS A 176 -12.90 -4.51 -7.65
CA HIS A 176 -13.63 -5.35 -6.71
C HIS A 176 -14.04 -6.64 -7.41
N PRO A 177 -13.83 -7.82 -6.79
CA PRO A 177 -14.41 -9.05 -7.30
C PRO A 177 -15.94 -8.89 -7.37
N PRO A 178 -16.59 -9.37 -8.45
CA PRO A 178 -18.04 -9.32 -8.54
C PRO A 178 -18.65 -10.04 -7.34
N ALA A 179 -19.61 -9.41 -6.66
CA ALA A 179 -20.30 -9.99 -5.52
C ALA A 179 -21.04 -11.26 -5.96
N THR A 180 -20.41 -12.43 -5.77
CA THR A 180 -21.07 -13.73 -5.86
C THR A 180 -21.92 -13.91 -4.62
N GLY A 181 -23.21 -13.58 -4.74
CA GLY A 181 -24.20 -13.82 -3.69
C GLY A 181 -25.11 -12.63 -3.46
N ALA A 182 -26.36 -12.77 -3.91
CA ALA A 182 -27.42 -11.83 -3.61
C ALA A 182 -27.69 -11.74 -2.09
N ARG A 183 -28.10 -10.53 -1.68
CA ARG A 183 -28.68 -10.12 -0.38
C ARG A 183 -27.67 -9.60 0.67
N GLY A 184 -27.46 -8.29 0.59
CA GLY A 184 -27.56 -7.44 1.77
C GLY A 184 -26.26 -7.17 2.53
N ARG A 185 -25.47 -6.22 2.04
CA ARG A 185 -24.90 -5.11 2.84
C ARG A 185 -24.04 -4.19 1.96
N GLY A 186 -24.30 -2.89 2.05
CA GLY A 186 -23.31 -1.86 1.75
C GLY A 186 -23.14 -1.48 0.28
N ARG A 187 -24.05 -0.66 -0.21
CA ARG A 187 -23.99 0.13 -1.45
C ARG A 187 -22.77 1.08 -1.43
N TRP A 188 -21.57 0.57 -1.69
CA TRP A 188 -20.34 1.36 -1.89
C TRP A 188 -19.82 1.27 -3.34
N SER A 189 -20.58 0.67 -4.25
CA SER A 189 -20.26 0.73 -5.68
C SER A 189 -20.69 2.10 -6.24
N ARG A 190 -19.88 3.15 -6.01
CA ARG A 190 -19.84 4.23 -7.01
C ARG A 190 -19.22 3.63 -8.27
N ARG A 191 -20.11 3.31 -9.22
CA ARG A 191 -19.80 3.08 -10.63
C ARG A 191 -18.91 4.23 -11.10
N GLY A 192 -17.60 4.01 -11.24
CA GLY A 192 -16.69 5.07 -11.68
C GLY A 192 -15.33 4.57 -12.16
N GLY A 193 -14.65 3.71 -11.40
CA GLY A 193 -13.23 3.42 -11.66
C GLY A 193 -12.93 2.29 -12.66
N SER A 194 -13.86 1.35 -12.89
CA SER A 194 -13.53 0.09 -13.56
C SER A 194 -13.32 0.19 -15.08
N ARG A 195 -13.51 1.36 -15.70
CA ARG A 195 -13.23 1.56 -17.13
C ARG A 195 -11.77 1.93 -17.41
N ILE A 196 -11.08 2.55 -16.47
CA ILE A 196 -9.71 3.07 -16.72
C ILE A 196 -8.70 1.92 -16.84
N TRP A 197 -8.81 0.91 -15.98
CA TRP A 197 -7.89 -0.23 -16.00
C TRP A 197 -8.14 -1.21 -17.16
N ARG A 198 -9.34 -1.23 -17.74
CA ARG A 198 -9.67 -2.12 -18.85
C ARG A 198 -9.16 -1.59 -20.21
N CYS A 199 -8.83 -0.30 -20.31
CA CYS A 199 -8.28 0.30 -21.52
C CYS A 199 -6.75 0.21 -21.60
N ALA A 200 -6.04 0.07 -20.47
CA ALA A 200 -4.58 0.10 -20.44
C ALA A 200 -3.91 -1.28 -20.65
N ALA A 201 -4.67 -2.38 -20.61
CA ALA A 201 -4.11 -3.73 -20.53
C ALA A 201 -4.19 -4.57 -21.81
N THR A 202 -4.68 -4.02 -22.94
CA THR A 202 -4.71 -4.75 -24.22
C THR A 202 -3.90 -4.06 -25.31
N PRO A 203 -2.61 -4.39 -25.46
CA PRO A 203 -1.96 -4.23 -26.76
C PRO A 203 -2.54 -5.31 -27.69
N GLY A 204 -3.59 -4.96 -28.44
CA GLY A 204 -4.13 -5.80 -29.52
C GLY A 204 -5.64 -6.07 -29.54
N SER A 205 -6.44 -5.51 -28.63
CA SER A 205 -7.90 -5.68 -28.75
C SER A 205 -8.45 -4.73 -29.81
N ARG A 206 -8.81 -5.30 -30.97
CA ARG A 206 -9.59 -4.66 -32.04
C ARG A 206 -10.74 -3.85 -31.44
N CYS A 207 -10.90 -2.63 -31.93
CA CYS A 207 -12.03 -1.76 -31.62
C CYS A 207 -13.34 -2.55 -31.68
N PRO A 208 -14.24 -2.42 -30.69
CA PRO A 208 -15.61 -2.83 -30.89
C PRO A 208 -16.19 -1.87 -31.93
N ILE A 209 -16.38 -2.36 -33.15
CA ILE A 209 -17.25 -1.71 -34.14
C ILE A 209 -18.57 -1.48 -33.42
N ILE A 210 -18.91 -0.20 -33.29
CA ILE A 210 -20.20 0.27 -32.78
C ILE A 210 -21.25 -0.28 -33.75
N SER A 211 -21.82 -1.44 -33.40
CA SER A 211 -23.02 -1.98 -34.03
C SER A 211 -24.19 -1.10 -33.60
N ILE A 212 -24.48 -0.10 -34.43
CA ILE A 212 -25.72 0.67 -34.34
C ILE A 212 -26.85 -0.32 -34.66
N ARG A 213 -27.60 -0.74 -33.64
CA ARG A 213 -28.87 -1.44 -33.82
C ARG A 213 -29.85 -0.47 -34.48
N SER A 214 -30.06 -0.63 -35.78
CA SER A 214 -31.17 0.00 -36.48
C SER A 214 -32.48 -0.69 -36.08
N PRO A 215 -33.51 0.06 -35.63
CA PRO A 215 -34.81 -0.50 -35.26
C PRO A 215 -35.67 -0.60 -36.52
N ALA A 216 -35.49 -1.64 -37.33
CA ALA A 216 -36.44 -1.95 -38.40
C ALA A 216 -36.39 -3.44 -38.73
N GLY A 217 -37.56 -4.07 -38.62
CA GLY A 217 -37.74 -5.49 -38.90
C GLY A 217 -37.43 -5.84 -40.35
N ARG A 218 -36.74 -6.98 -40.51
CA ARG A 218 -36.98 -8.07 -41.47
C ARG A 218 -35.75 -8.97 -41.46
N ARG A 219 -35.86 -10.12 -40.80
CA ARG A 219 -34.86 -11.19 -40.94
C ARG A 219 -35.04 -11.82 -42.34
N ARG A 220 -34.21 -11.41 -43.30
CA ARG A 220 -33.93 -12.24 -44.48
C ARG A 220 -32.64 -13.00 -44.21
N TRP A 221 -32.76 -14.32 -44.14
CA TRP A 221 -31.63 -15.23 -44.24
C TRP A 221 -31.20 -15.30 -45.71
N PRO A 222 -29.91 -15.10 -46.06
CA PRO A 222 -29.40 -15.57 -47.33
C PRO A 222 -29.17 -17.08 -47.21
N ARG A 223 -29.92 -17.85 -48.00
CA ARG A 223 -29.58 -19.22 -48.35
C ARG A 223 -28.37 -19.20 -49.29
N THR A 224 -27.42 -20.10 -49.00
CA THR A 224 -26.53 -20.83 -49.92
C THR A 224 -25.71 -20.05 -50.97
N CYS A 225 -24.38 -20.26 -50.97
CA CYS A 225 -23.66 -20.65 -52.17
C CYS A 225 -22.33 -21.37 -51.83
N CYS A 226 -22.07 -22.43 -52.58
CA CYS A 226 -20.97 -23.39 -52.51
C CYS A 226 -19.58 -22.88 -52.94
N GLY A 227 -18.56 -23.69 -52.62
CA GLY A 227 -17.35 -23.94 -53.44
C GLY A 227 -16.15 -23.04 -53.11
N ARG A 228 -14.92 -23.53 -52.95
CA ARG A 228 -14.26 -24.83 -53.15
C ARG A 228 -13.21 -25.01 -52.04
#